data_AF-A0A2Z4FKU3-F1
#
_entry.id   AF-A0A2Z4FKU3-F1
#
_cell.length_a   1.000
_cell.length_b   1.000
_cell.length_c   1.000
_cell.angle_alpha   90.00
_cell.angle_beta   90.00
_cell.angle_gamma   90.00
#
_symmetry.space_group_name_H-M   'P 1'
#
loop_
_entity.id
_entity.type
_entity.pdbx_description
1 polymer ?
#
loop_
_entity_poly.entity_id
_entity_poly.type
_entity_poly.pdbx_seq_one_letter_code
_entity_poly.pdbx_strand_id
1 'polypeptide(L)'
;MSTKKITAPAASIEDNYTEYLDEECGFAYDIAEQMTRQDIATQDAIIQASPQELRALEDAMTAPVNGLHLWMLARAWEQAGEMGRYFDLCARLLAAEEAHPLVIYPEISRRVARQHALAGDFERAQRRLRAHQERWADDAQAAQLAALIGYLASPEANDSALRTLVAKSAEDAEIRFEIAEDLWLFERPDAAAAWLDEAGEVARQFDPATLVDVELLRARMARARTTA
;
A
#
# COMPACT_ATOMS: atom_id res chain seq x y z
N MET A 1 -38.81 -3.00 25.71
CA MET A 1 -38.72 -2.28 24.43
C MET A 1 -37.34 -2.56 23.85
N SER A 2 -37.27 -3.42 22.84
CA SER A 2 -36.01 -3.80 22.20
C SER A 2 -35.73 -2.83 21.05
N THR A 3 -34.72 -1.99 21.18
CA THR A 3 -34.22 -1.14 20.10
C THR A 3 -33.54 -2.03 19.07
N LYS A 4 -34.22 -2.25 17.93
CA LYS A 4 -33.61 -2.81 16.72
C LYS A 4 -32.37 -1.96 16.40
N LYS A 5 -31.18 -2.54 16.53
CA LYS A 5 -29.99 -2.04 15.83
C LYS A 5 -30.32 -2.14 14.35
N ILE A 6 -30.51 -0.99 13.72
CA ILE A 6 -30.51 -0.88 12.26
C ILE A 6 -29.04 -1.11 11.89
N THR A 7 -28.71 -2.31 11.45
CA THR A 7 -27.44 -2.59 10.80
C THR A 7 -27.40 -1.74 9.54
N ALA A 8 -26.41 -0.86 9.44
CA ALA A 8 -26.16 -0.13 8.21
C ALA A 8 -26.00 -1.15 7.06
N PRO A 9 -26.47 -0.84 5.84
CA PRO A 9 -26.19 -1.70 4.69
C PRO A 9 -24.67 -1.85 4.57
N ALA A 10 -24.20 -3.08 4.35
CA ALA A 10 -22.81 -3.32 4.02
C ALA A 10 -22.46 -2.45 2.79
N ALA A 11 -21.36 -1.70 2.90
CA ALA A 11 -20.85 -0.91 1.80
C ALA A 11 -20.62 -1.81 0.57
N SER A 12 -20.84 -1.28 -0.63
CA SER A 12 -20.57 -2.04 -1.87
C SER A 12 -19.09 -2.46 -1.89
N ILE A 13 -18.74 -3.56 -2.58
CA ILE A 13 -17.33 -3.89 -2.84
C ILE A 13 -16.62 -2.71 -3.54
N GLU A 14 -17.35 -1.94 -4.35
CA GLU A 14 -16.88 -0.70 -4.99
C GLU A 14 -16.54 0.40 -3.97
N ASP A 15 -17.18 0.40 -2.79
CA ASP A 15 -16.91 1.38 -1.72
C ASP A 15 -15.68 0.99 -0.87
N ASN A 16 -15.30 -0.31 -0.85
CA ASN A 16 -14.22 -0.86 -0.02
C ASN A 16 -13.03 -1.41 -0.83
N TYR A 17 -12.98 -1.16 -2.14
CA TYR A 17 -12.00 -1.76 -3.06
C TYR A 17 -10.55 -1.44 -2.66
N THR A 18 -10.26 -0.22 -2.22
CA THR A 18 -8.93 0.17 -1.73
C THR A 18 -8.54 -0.58 -0.45
N GLU A 19 -9.49 -0.83 0.46
CA GLU A 19 -9.24 -1.59 1.69
C GLU A 19 -8.97 -3.06 1.37
N TYR A 20 -9.70 -3.64 0.41
CA TYR A 20 -9.49 -5.00 -0.07
C TYR A 20 -8.10 -5.19 -0.71
N LEU A 21 -7.66 -4.27 -1.57
CA LEU A 21 -6.33 -4.33 -2.18
C LEU A 21 -5.21 -4.16 -1.14
N ASP A 22 -5.41 -3.31 -0.13
CA ASP A 22 -4.49 -3.17 0.99
C ASP A 22 -4.42 -4.46 1.83
N GLU A 23 -5.54 -5.19 1.90
CA GLU A 23 -5.66 -6.49 2.55
C GLU A 23 -4.99 -7.65 1.82
N GLU A 24 -4.80 -7.56 0.51
CA GLU A 24 -4.10 -8.59 -0.27
C GLU A 24 -2.61 -8.29 -0.46
N CYS A 25 -2.19 -7.04 -0.22
CA CYS A 25 -0.82 -6.60 -0.44
C CYS A 25 0.22 -7.53 0.21
N GLY A 26 1.20 -7.95 -0.60
CA GLY A 26 2.31 -8.79 -0.15
C GLY A 26 1.99 -10.28 -0.07
N PHE A 27 0.78 -10.73 -0.37
CA PHE A 27 0.43 -12.15 -0.52
C PHE A 27 0.34 -12.56 -1.99
N ALA A 28 0.67 -13.81 -2.32
CA ALA A 28 0.47 -14.35 -3.67
C ALA A 28 -1.03 -14.41 -4.02
N TYR A 29 -1.39 -14.18 -5.28
CA TYR A 29 -2.79 -14.15 -5.75
C TYR A 29 -3.60 -15.43 -5.43
N ASP A 30 -2.94 -16.57 -5.38
CA ASP A 30 -3.53 -17.89 -5.10
C ASP A 30 -3.21 -18.39 -3.68
N ILE A 31 -2.87 -17.48 -2.76
CA ILE A 31 -2.53 -17.80 -1.38
C ILE A 31 -3.57 -18.70 -0.70
N ALA A 32 -4.87 -18.42 -0.90
CA ALA A 32 -5.95 -19.20 -0.30
C ALA A 32 -5.96 -20.67 -0.75
N GLU A 33 -5.48 -20.95 -1.97
CA GLU A 33 -5.42 -22.31 -2.53
C GLU A 33 -4.13 -23.04 -2.11
N GLN A 34 -3.06 -22.28 -1.84
CA GLN A 34 -1.74 -22.83 -1.53
C GLN A 34 -1.43 -22.93 -0.03
N MET A 35 -2.17 -22.24 0.84
CA MET A 35 -1.97 -22.29 2.29
C MET A 35 -2.24 -23.69 2.85
N THR A 36 -1.36 -24.15 3.73
CA THR A 36 -1.61 -25.37 4.49
C THR A 36 -2.68 -25.12 5.57
N ARG A 37 -3.30 -26.19 6.09
CA ARG A 37 -4.21 -26.08 7.25
C ARG A 37 -3.55 -25.43 8.47
N GLN A 38 -2.24 -25.63 8.63
CA GLN A 38 -1.49 -25.01 9.71
C GLN A 38 -1.30 -23.51 9.48
N ASP A 39 -1.06 -23.08 8.23
CA ASP A 39 -0.97 -21.66 7.90
C ASP A 39 -2.30 -20.95 8.13
N ILE A 40 -3.41 -21.58 7.74
CA ILE A 40 -4.77 -21.05 7.97
C ILE A 40 -5.02 -20.90 9.48
N ALA A 41 -4.75 -21.94 10.27
CA ALA A 41 -4.93 -21.88 11.71
C ALA A 41 -4.04 -20.82 12.38
N THR A 42 -2.84 -20.60 11.85
CA THR A 42 -1.91 -19.56 12.34
C THR A 42 -2.44 -18.17 11.98
N GLN A 43 -2.92 -17.98 10.74
CA GLN A 43 -3.52 -16.72 10.30
C GLN A 43 -4.75 -16.37 11.15
N ASP A 44 -5.64 -17.32 11.38
CA ASP A 44 -6.84 -17.14 12.22
C ASP A 44 -6.46 -16.72 13.64
N ALA A 45 -5.44 -17.37 14.21
CA ALA A 45 -4.93 -17.03 15.54
C ALA A 45 -4.34 -15.61 15.59
N ILE A 46 -3.63 -15.18 14.54
CA ILE A 46 -3.05 -13.84 14.44
C ILE A 46 -4.13 -12.76 14.29
N ILE A 47 -5.12 -12.97 13.42
CA ILE A 47 -6.19 -12.00 13.15
C ILE A 47 -7.01 -11.71 14.42
N GLN A 48 -7.21 -12.71 15.26
CA GLN A 48 -8.02 -12.60 16.48
C GLN A 48 -7.20 -12.24 17.73
N ALA A 49 -5.87 -12.18 17.62
CA ALA A 49 -5.00 -11.96 18.77
C ALA A 49 -5.04 -10.52 19.28
N SER A 50 -5.12 -10.39 20.59
CA SER A 50 -4.80 -9.14 21.30
C SER A 50 -3.30 -8.81 21.15
N PRO A 51 -2.88 -7.55 21.42
CA PRO A 51 -1.46 -7.19 21.44
C PRO A 51 -0.60 -8.05 22.37
N GLN A 52 -1.15 -8.55 23.47
CA GLN A 52 -0.41 -9.45 24.35
C GLN A 52 -0.21 -10.84 23.71
N GLU A 53 -1.23 -11.36 23.03
CA GLU A 53 -1.16 -12.63 22.31
C GLU A 53 -0.25 -12.54 21.07
N LEU A 54 -0.27 -11.42 20.34
CA LEU A 54 0.66 -11.18 19.24
C LEU A 54 2.12 -11.21 19.71
N ARG A 55 2.42 -10.65 20.89
CA ARG A 55 3.77 -10.75 21.48
C ARG A 55 4.14 -12.19 21.80
N ALA A 56 3.22 -12.94 22.41
CA ALA A 56 3.46 -14.34 22.72
C ALA A 56 3.69 -15.18 21.46
N LEU A 57 2.94 -14.91 20.38
CA LEU A 57 3.11 -15.55 19.08
C LEU A 57 4.47 -15.21 18.46
N GLU A 58 4.87 -13.94 18.51
CA GLU A 58 6.18 -13.48 18.02
C GLU A 58 7.34 -14.12 18.81
N ASP A 59 7.25 -14.16 20.15
CA ASP A 59 8.25 -14.77 21.03
C ASP A 59 8.34 -16.29 20.83
N ALA A 60 7.23 -16.94 20.47
CA ALA A 60 7.18 -18.37 20.18
C ALA A 60 7.76 -18.75 18.82
N MET A 61 8.03 -17.78 17.93
CA MET A 61 8.64 -18.06 16.62
C MET A 61 10.11 -18.50 16.78
N THR A 62 10.35 -19.80 16.70
CA THR A 62 11.70 -20.37 16.65
C THR A 62 12.28 -20.33 15.24
N ALA A 63 13.60 -20.11 15.10
CA ALA A 63 14.29 -20.14 13.81
C ALA A 63 14.34 -21.56 13.19
N PRO A 64 14.27 -21.72 11.85
CA PRO A 64 14.09 -20.67 10.85
C PRO A 64 12.65 -20.14 10.81
N VAL A 65 12.51 -18.83 10.68
CA VAL A 65 11.21 -18.16 10.79
C VAL A 65 10.50 -18.19 9.44
N ASN A 66 9.28 -18.73 9.41
CA ASN A 66 8.46 -18.76 8.20
C ASN A 66 8.11 -17.32 7.75
N GLY A 67 8.52 -16.94 6.54
CA GLY A 67 8.28 -15.61 5.97
C GLY A 67 6.80 -15.24 5.83
N LEU A 68 5.92 -16.22 5.60
CA LEU A 68 4.48 -16.01 5.57
C LEU A 68 3.96 -15.55 6.94
N HIS A 69 4.37 -16.23 8.01
CA HIS A 69 3.93 -15.91 9.37
C HIS A 69 4.52 -14.57 9.84
N LEU A 70 5.75 -14.23 9.45
CA LEU A 70 6.32 -12.90 9.67
C LEU A 70 5.47 -11.82 9.02
N TRP A 71 5.03 -12.03 7.78
CA TRP A 71 4.20 -11.06 7.09
C TRP A 71 2.84 -10.88 7.76
N MET A 72 2.17 -11.98 8.12
CA MET A 72 0.89 -11.94 8.85
C MET A 72 1.01 -11.19 10.18
N LEU A 73 2.06 -11.46 10.98
CA LEU A 73 2.29 -10.75 12.25
C LEU A 73 2.61 -9.27 12.04
N ALA A 74 3.41 -8.92 11.02
CA ALA A 74 3.72 -7.54 10.72
C ALA A 74 2.43 -6.76 10.47
N ARG A 75 1.54 -7.29 9.62
CA ARG A 75 0.24 -6.69 9.32
C ARG A 75 -0.67 -6.57 10.55
N ALA A 76 -0.70 -7.58 11.41
CA ALA A 76 -1.47 -7.49 12.66
C ALA A 76 -0.94 -6.36 13.57
N TRP A 77 0.38 -6.15 13.61
CA TRP A 77 0.97 -5.03 14.36
C TRP A 77 0.70 -3.67 13.73
N GLU A 78 0.68 -3.57 12.40
CA GLU A 78 0.25 -2.37 11.67
C GLU A 78 -1.21 -2.02 12.02
N GLN A 79 -2.12 -3.00 11.98
CA GLN A 79 -3.52 -2.82 12.35
C GLN A 79 -3.71 -2.44 13.82
N ALA A 80 -2.84 -2.91 14.71
CA ALA A 80 -2.81 -2.52 16.12
C ALA A 80 -2.18 -1.13 16.37
N GLY A 81 -1.66 -0.45 15.34
CA GLY A 81 -0.99 0.85 15.43
C GLY A 81 0.44 0.79 15.97
N GLU A 82 1.03 -0.39 16.14
CA GLU A 82 2.37 -0.61 16.67
C GLU A 82 3.41 -0.62 15.54
N MET A 83 3.55 0.52 14.87
CA MET A 83 4.37 0.67 13.65
C MET A 83 5.84 0.27 13.85
N GLY A 84 6.40 0.44 15.05
CA GLY A 84 7.76 -0.01 15.35
C GLY A 84 7.93 -1.52 15.14
N ARG A 85 6.98 -2.32 15.64
CA ARG A 85 6.99 -3.78 15.46
C ARG A 85 6.74 -4.20 14.03
N TYR A 86 5.82 -3.50 13.35
CA TYR A 86 5.61 -3.68 11.91
C TYR A 86 6.93 -3.53 11.14
N PHE A 87 7.66 -2.44 11.37
CA PHE A 87 8.93 -2.19 10.68
C PHE A 87 10.00 -3.23 11.04
N ASP A 88 10.11 -3.63 12.31
CA ASP A 88 11.08 -4.63 12.75
C ASP A 88 10.83 -6.01 12.10
N LEU A 89 9.57 -6.45 12.04
CA LEU A 89 9.21 -7.71 11.38
C LEU A 89 9.41 -7.64 9.87
N CYS A 90 9.05 -6.53 9.23
CA CYS A 90 9.30 -6.33 7.80
C CYS A 90 10.80 -6.30 7.49
N ALA A 91 11.62 -5.71 8.35
CA ALA A 91 13.08 -5.72 8.19
C ALA A 91 13.64 -7.15 8.26
N ARG A 92 13.18 -7.96 9.22
CA ARG A 92 13.53 -9.39 9.32
C ARG A 92 13.10 -10.17 8.08
N LEU A 93 11.86 -9.95 7.63
CA LEU A 93 11.31 -10.59 6.44
C LEU A 93 12.13 -10.24 5.19
N LEU A 94 12.37 -8.96 4.93
CA LEU A 94 13.09 -8.50 3.74
C LEU A 94 14.58 -8.85 3.76
N ALA A 95 15.14 -9.15 4.94
CA ALA A 95 16.51 -9.63 5.10
C ALA A 95 16.64 -11.17 5.00
N ALA A 96 15.54 -11.91 4.86
CA ALA A 96 15.58 -13.36 4.72
C ALA A 96 16.34 -13.78 3.45
N GLU A 97 17.19 -14.81 3.59
CA GLU A 97 17.98 -15.37 2.49
C GLU A 97 17.08 -16.02 1.43
N GLU A 98 16.02 -16.73 1.88
CA GLU A 98 15.06 -17.41 1.02
C GLU A 98 13.70 -16.71 1.06
N ALA A 99 13.13 -16.46 -0.13
CA ALA A 99 11.79 -15.91 -0.26
C ALA A 99 10.74 -17.01 -0.10
N HIS A 100 9.76 -16.78 0.78
CA HIS A 100 8.59 -17.64 0.88
C HIS A 100 7.71 -17.49 -0.38
N PRO A 101 7.27 -18.58 -1.04
CA PRO A 101 6.57 -18.52 -2.31
C PRO A 101 5.20 -17.81 -2.25
N LEU A 102 4.56 -17.83 -1.08
CA LEU A 102 3.25 -17.18 -0.86
C LEU A 102 3.35 -15.70 -0.50
N VAL A 103 4.54 -15.10 -0.60
CA VAL A 103 4.81 -13.74 -0.18
C VAL A 103 5.44 -12.95 -1.32
N ILE A 104 4.89 -11.77 -1.62
CA ILE A 104 5.38 -10.87 -2.67
C ILE A 104 6.30 -9.82 -2.04
N TYR A 105 7.58 -10.16 -1.93
CA TYR A 105 8.61 -9.32 -1.29
C TYR A 105 8.77 -7.92 -1.92
N PRO A 106 8.71 -7.75 -3.25
CA PRO A 106 8.75 -6.42 -3.85
C PRO A 106 7.63 -5.50 -3.33
N GLU A 107 6.39 -6.01 -3.28
CA GLU A 107 5.22 -5.26 -2.78
C GLU A 107 5.40 -4.86 -1.32
N ILE A 108 5.81 -5.80 -0.47
CA ILE A 108 6.08 -5.52 0.94
C ILE A 108 7.13 -4.43 1.08
N SER A 109 8.20 -4.51 0.29
CA SER A 109 9.26 -3.50 0.34
C SER A 109 8.77 -2.11 -0.13
N ARG A 110 7.85 -2.03 -1.09
CA ARG A 110 7.22 -0.76 -1.49
C ARG A 110 6.29 -0.25 -0.39
N ARG A 111 5.47 -1.12 0.21
CA ARG A 111 4.57 -0.76 1.31
C ARG A 111 5.35 -0.22 2.51
N VAL A 112 6.45 -0.84 2.91
CA VAL A 112 7.30 -0.33 4.00
C VAL A 112 7.84 1.07 3.69
N ALA A 113 8.27 1.33 2.45
CA ALA A 113 8.71 2.66 2.05
C ALA A 113 7.56 3.69 2.11
N ARG A 114 6.38 3.32 1.61
CA ARG A 114 5.16 4.14 1.70
C ARG A 114 4.80 4.44 3.15
N GLN A 115 4.83 3.47 4.05
CA GLN A 115 4.56 3.67 5.48
C GLN A 115 5.56 4.61 6.15
N HIS A 116 6.85 4.53 5.81
CA HIS A 116 7.82 5.52 6.27
C HIS A 116 7.49 6.94 5.76
N ALA A 117 7.12 7.06 4.49
CA ALA A 117 6.73 8.35 3.91
C ALA A 117 5.45 8.92 4.54
N LEU A 118 4.47 8.07 4.86
CA LEU A 118 3.23 8.47 5.55
C LEU A 118 3.52 8.97 6.97
N ALA A 119 4.52 8.38 7.63
CA ALA A 119 5.03 8.87 8.92
C ALA A 119 5.92 10.13 8.80
N GLY A 120 6.10 10.68 7.59
CA GLY A 120 6.98 11.83 7.32
C GLY A 120 8.47 11.52 7.30
N ASP A 121 8.87 10.25 7.42
CA ASP A 121 10.27 9.81 7.37
C ASP A 121 10.71 9.51 5.94
N PHE A 122 10.84 10.57 5.14
CA PHE A 122 11.22 10.47 3.74
C PHE A 122 12.64 9.90 3.54
N GLU A 123 13.56 10.13 4.48
CA GLU A 123 14.92 9.60 4.41
C GLU A 123 14.91 8.06 4.49
N ARG A 124 14.18 7.49 5.45
CA ARG A 124 14.04 6.03 5.55
C ARG A 124 13.28 5.46 4.37
N ALA A 125 12.24 6.12 3.90
CA ALA A 125 11.48 5.71 2.72
C ALA A 125 12.38 5.60 1.47
N GLN A 126 13.19 6.65 1.19
CA GLN A 126 14.15 6.64 0.09
C GLN A 126 15.26 5.61 0.26
N ARG A 127 15.75 5.38 1.48
CA ARG A 127 16.74 4.33 1.76
C ARG A 127 16.18 2.94 1.45
N ARG A 128 14.93 2.68 1.86
CA ARG A 128 14.24 1.42 1.58
C ARG A 128 14.07 1.20 0.07
N LEU A 129 13.70 2.23 -0.69
CA LEU A 129 13.54 2.13 -2.15
C LEU A 129 14.86 1.95 -2.89
N ARG A 130 15.95 2.57 -2.43
CA ARG A 130 17.28 2.29 -2.97
C ARG A 130 17.67 0.83 -2.78
N ALA A 131 17.52 0.32 -1.56
CA ALA A 131 17.78 -1.09 -1.26
C ALA A 131 16.79 -2.05 -1.98
N HIS A 132 15.58 -1.59 -2.30
CA HIS A 132 14.64 -2.33 -3.15
C HIS A 132 15.18 -2.45 -4.58
N GLN A 133 15.58 -1.34 -5.18
CA GLN A 133 16.06 -1.28 -6.57
C GLN A 133 17.38 -2.03 -6.77
N GLU A 134 18.20 -2.19 -5.72
CA GLU A 134 19.37 -3.08 -5.76
C GLU A 134 18.99 -4.57 -5.96
N ARG A 135 17.80 -4.98 -5.49
CA ARG A 135 17.31 -6.37 -5.59
C ARG A 135 16.32 -6.58 -6.74
N TRP A 136 15.48 -5.59 -7.03
CA TRP A 136 14.43 -5.60 -8.04
C TRP A 136 14.53 -4.34 -8.92
N ALA A 137 15.57 -4.29 -9.74
CA ALA A 137 15.93 -3.09 -10.52
C ALA A 137 14.87 -2.63 -11.52
N ASP A 138 14.08 -3.57 -12.04
CA ASP A 138 13.08 -3.33 -13.09
C ASP A 138 11.66 -3.05 -12.55
N ASP A 139 11.53 -2.84 -11.23
CA ASP A 139 10.24 -2.57 -10.59
C ASP A 139 9.79 -1.11 -10.85
N ALA A 140 8.94 -0.94 -11.87
CA ALA A 140 8.44 0.37 -12.28
C ALA A 140 7.64 1.08 -11.18
N GLN A 141 6.86 0.33 -10.38
CA GLN A 141 6.09 0.88 -9.27
C GLN A 141 7.02 1.43 -8.17
N ALA A 142 8.16 0.77 -7.92
CA ALA A 142 9.15 1.28 -6.97
C ALA A 142 9.83 2.56 -7.48
N ALA A 143 10.08 2.68 -8.78
CA ALA A 143 10.62 3.90 -9.39
C ALA A 143 9.62 5.07 -9.31
N GLN A 144 8.33 4.80 -9.54
CA GLN A 144 7.25 5.78 -9.36
C GLN A 144 7.14 6.26 -7.92
N LEU A 145 7.07 5.33 -6.97
CA LEU A 145 7.03 5.66 -5.54
C LEU A 145 8.27 6.45 -5.10
N ALA A 146 9.46 6.15 -5.65
CA ALA A 146 10.68 6.91 -5.37
C ALA A 146 10.62 8.35 -5.90
N ALA A 147 10.12 8.55 -7.12
CA ALA A 147 9.93 9.88 -7.70
C ALA A 147 8.92 10.71 -6.89
N LEU A 148 7.81 10.08 -6.48
CA LEU A 148 6.80 10.69 -5.64
C LEU A 148 7.36 11.10 -4.27
N ILE A 149 8.05 10.20 -3.57
CA ILE A 149 8.64 10.51 -2.26
C ILE A 149 9.71 11.61 -2.40
N GLY A 150 10.46 11.63 -3.51
CA GLY A 150 11.37 12.74 -3.83
C GLY A 150 10.66 14.08 -3.92
N TYR A 151 9.51 14.14 -4.62
CA TYR A 151 8.67 15.32 -4.69
C TYR A 151 8.11 15.73 -3.31
N LEU A 152 7.62 14.78 -2.52
CA LEU A 152 7.07 15.05 -1.19
C LEU A 152 8.12 15.57 -0.19
N ALA A 153 9.36 15.06 -0.29
CA ALA A 153 10.47 15.45 0.58
C ALA A 153 11.01 16.86 0.31
N SER A 154 10.69 17.44 -0.84
CA SER A 154 11.14 18.78 -1.23
C SER A 154 9.99 19.50 -1.96
N PRO A 155 9.02 20.09 -1.23
CA PRO A 155 7.85 20.72 -1.85
C PRO A 155 8.19 21.92 -2.74
N GLU A 156 9.36 22.54 -2.55
CA GLU A 156 9.90 23.58 -3.44
C GLU A 156 10.47 23.00 -4.74
N ALA A 157 10.73 21.69 -4.79
CA ALA A 157 11.11 21.00 -6.01
C ALA A 157 9.88 20.86 -6.91
N ASN A 158 10.06 21.18 -8.19
CA ASN A 158 9.08 20.87 -9.20
C ASN A 158 8.89 19.35 -9.32
N ASP A 159 7.78 18.92 -9.90
CA ASP A 159 7.45 17.51 -10.12
C ASP A 159 8.26 16.86 -11.25
N SER A 160 9.45 17.37 -11.60
CA SER A 160 10.20 17.01 -12.81
C SER A 160 10.54 15.52 -12.90
N ALA A 161 10.76 14.86 -11.76
CA ALA A 161 11.01 13.42 -11.70
C ALA A 161 9.76 12.62 -12.10
N LEU A 162 8.59 13.00 -11.57
CA LEU A 162 7.29 12.43 -11.95
C LEU A 162 7.00 12.72 -13.43
N ARG A 163 7.27 13.93 -13.91
CA ARG A 163 7.14 14.30 -15.34
C ARG A 163 8.00 13.45 -16.25
N THR A 164 9.25 13.21 -15.87
CA THR A 164 10.18 12.36 -16.63
C THR A 164 9.69 10.92 -16.70
N LEU A 165 9.06 10.44 -15.63
CA LEU A 165 8.49 9.10 -15.55
C LEU A 165 7.29 8.94 -16.50
N VAL A 166 6.31 9.83 -16.43
CA VAL A 166 5.11 9.76 -17.30
C VAL A 166 5.39 10.11 -18.76
N ALA A 167 6.51 10.80 -19.06
CA ALA A 167 6.93 11.06 -20.43
C ALA A 167 7.32 9.78 -21.19
N LYS A 168 7.70 8.71 -20.49
CA LYS A 168 8.01 7.40 -21.10
C LYS A 168 6.75 6.64 -21.52
N SER A 169 5.62 6.96 -20.91
CA SER A 169 4.30 6.36 -21.15
C SER A 169 3.28 7.48 -21.33
N ALA A 170 3.42 8.24 -22.41
CA ALA A 170 2.64 9.46 -22.62
C ALA A 170 1.13 9.21 -22.75
N GLU A 171 0.75 8.04 -23.26
CA GLU A 171 -0.64 7.60 -23.48
C GLU A 171 -1.23 6.86 -22.27
N ASP A 172 -0.42 6.59 -21.25
CA ASP A 172 -0.83 5.86 -20.05
C ASP A 172 -1.53 6.82 -19.08
N ALA A 173 -2.85 6.69 -18.99
CA ALA A 173 -3.65 7.49 -18.05
C ALA A 173 -3.56 6.93 -16.62
N GLU A 174 -3.38 5.62 -16.47
CA GLU A 174 -3.36 4.91 -15.20
C GLU A 174 -2.21 5.40 -14.32
N ILE A 175 -1.01 5.54 -14.89
CA ILE A 175 0.15 6.06 -14.14
C ILE A 175 -0.07 7.47 -13.57
N ARG A 176 -0.82 8.32 -14.29
CA ARG A 176 -1.16 9.68 -13.82
C ARG A 176 -2.22 9.64 -12.74
N PHE A 177 -3.19 8.75 -12.89
CA PHE A 177 -4.23 8.50 -11.90
C PHE A 177 -3.61 7.98 -10.58
N GLU A 178 -2.72 6.99 -10.64
CA GLU A 178 -2.02 6.47 -9.45
C GLU A 178 -1.20 7.55 -8.74
N ILE A 179 -0.50 8.42 -9.48
CA ILE A 179 0.21 9.58 -8.89
C ILE A 179 -0.78 10.50 -8.17
N ALA A 180 -1.94 10.78 -8.76
CA ALA A 180 -2.97 11.59 -8.12
C ALA A 180 -3.54 10.95 -6.85
N GLU A 181 -3.81 9.65 -6.88
CA GLU A 181 -4.28 8.89 -5.71
C GLU A 181 -3.25 8.94 -4.58
N ASP A 182 -1.98 8.68 -4.89
CA ASP A 182 -0.92 8.73 -3.89
C ASP A 182 -0.75 10.15 -3.32
N LEU A 183 -0.75 11.19 -4.16
CA LEU A 183 -0.65 12.58 -3.70
C LEU A 183 -1.79 12.96 -2.77
N TRP A 184 -2.99 12.44 -3.02
CA TRP A 184 -4.08 12.62 -2.08
C TRP A 184 -3.78 11.92 -0.76
N LEU A 185 -3.40 10.65 -0.79
CA LEU A 185 -3.09 9.87 0.40
C LEU A 185 -2.03 10.57 1.27
N PHE A 186 -1.06 11.25 0.65
CA PHE A 186 -0.05 12.07 1.32
C PHE A 186 -0.51 13.50 1.68
N GLU A 187 -1.82 13.74 1.70
CA GLU A 187 -2.43 15.03 2.06
C GLU A 187 -1.91 16.20 1.20
N ARG A 188 -1.83 15.99 -0.12
CA ARG A 188 -1.50 17.03 -1.13
C ARG A 188 -2.66 17.23 -2.12
N PRO A 189 -3.84 17.71 -1.66
CA PRO A 189 -5.06 17.72 -2.46
C PRO A 189 -4.99 18.59 -3.72
N ASP A 190 -4.22 19.67 -3.71
CA ASP A 190 -4.09 20.55 -4.88
C ASP A 190 -3.21 19.92 -5.96
N ALA A 191 -2.10 19.30 -5.56
CA ALA A 191 -1.24 18.54 -6.47
C ALA A 191 -1.99 17.31 -7.03
N ALA A 192 -2.71 16.59 -6.16
CA ALA A 192 -3.55 15.47 -6.57
C ALA A 192 -4.59 15.90 -7.62
N ALA A 193 -5.29 17.03 -7.41
CA ALA A 193 -6.27 17.53 -8.36
C ALA A 193 -5.66 17.86 -9.73
N ALA A 194 -4.47 18.48 -9.76
CA ALA A 194 -3.78 18.79 -11.00
C ALA A 194 -3.41 17.53 -11.80
N TRP A 195 -2.83 16.52 -11.13
CA TRP A 195 -2.50 15.23 -11.75
C TRP A 195 -3.75 14.46 -12.20
N LEU A 196 -4.85 14.57 -11.45
CA LEU A 196 -6.13 13.93 -11.79
C LEU A 196 -6.79 14.55 -13.03
N ASP A 197 -6.66 15.87 -13.20
CA ASP A 197 -7.13 16.56 -14.39
C ASP A 197 -6.37 16.09 -15.64
N GLU A 198 -5.05 15.97 -15.54
CA GLU A 198 -4.21 15.44 -16.61
C GLU A 198 -4.51 13.96 -16.91
N ALA A 199 -4.69 13.12 -15.89
CA ALA A 199 -5.11 11.74 -16.06
C ALA A 199 -6.41 11.66 -16.86
N GLY A 200 -7.40 12.50 -16.54
CA GLY A 200 -8.66 12.58 -17.27
C GLY A 200 -8.51 13.06 -18.72
N GLU A 201 -7.57 13.96 -19.03
CA GLU A 201 -7.30 14.39 -20.40
C GLU A 201 -6.72 13.27 -21.26
N VAL A 202 -5.80 12.46 -20.70
CA VAL A 202 -5.20 11.30 -21.38
C VAL A 202 -6.23 10.17 -21.49
N ALA A 203 -6.96 9.85 -20.42
CA ALA A 203 -7.97 8.79 -20.38
C ALA A 203 -9.05 8.97 -21.47
N ARG A 204 -9.55 10.20 -21.69
CA ARG A 204 -10.53 10.47 -22.76
C ARG A 204 -10.04 10.14 -24.16
N GLN A 205 -8.73 10.15 -24.37
CA GLN A 205 -8.11 9.91 -25.68
C GLN A 205 -7.68 8.46 -25.86
N PHE A 206 -7.15 7.83 -24.81
CA PHE A 206 -6.44 6.57 -24.92
C PHE A 206 -6.98 5.44 -24.03
N ASP A 207 -7.63 5.78 -22.91
CA ASP A 207 -8.07 4.79 -21.93
C ASP A 207 -9.39 5.19 -21.23
N PRO A 208 -10.54 4.86 -21.83
CA PRO A 208 -11.84 5.13 -21.24
C PRO A 208 -12.11 4.39 -19.92
N ALA A 209 -11.37 3.33 -19.59
CA ALA A 209 -11.57 2.60 -18.33
C ALA A 209 -11.09 3.44 -17.14
N THR A 210 -9.87 3.98 -17.22
CA THR A 210 -9.30 4.89 -16.20
C THR A 210 -10.16 6.15 -15.99
N LEU A 211 -10.97 6.56 -16.97
CA LEU A 211 -11.88 7.71 -16.79
C LEU A 211 -12.90 7.47 -15.67
N VAL A 212 -13.34 6.23 -15.45
CA VAL A 212 -14.24 5.89 -14.34
C VAL A 212 -13.55 6.15 -13.01
N ASP A 213 -12.31 5.67 -12.86
CA ASP A 213 -11.52 5.84 -11.63
C ASP A 213 -11.22 7.31 -11.35
N VAL A 214 -10.93 8.09 -12.40
CA VAL A 214 -10.74 9.55 -12.31
C VAL A 214 -11.99 10.24 -11.73
N GLU A 215 -13.19 9.90 -12.20
CA GLU A 215 -14.43 10.50 -11.71
C GLU A 215 -14.77 10.04 -10.28
N LEU A 216 -14.49 8.78 -9.93
CA LEU A 216 -14.67 8.25 -8.58
C LEU A 216 -13.78 8.98 -7.57
N LEU A 217 -12.50 9.17 -7.91
CA LEU A 217 -11.56 9.90 -7.06
C LEU A 217 -11.98 11.36 -6.95
N ARG A 218 -12.34 12.05 -8.05
CA ARG A 218 -12.88 13.44 -8.00
C ARG A 218 -14.06 13.56 -7.03
N ALA A 219 -15.03 12.67 -7.14
CA ALA A 219 -16.22 12.68 -6.28
C ALA A 219 -15.84 12.48 -4.81
N ARG A 220 -14.86 11.61 -4.53
CA ARG A 220 -14.33 11.41 -3.18
C ARG A 220 -13.67 12.70 -2.64
N MET A 221 -12.94 13.50 -3.44
CA MET A 221 -12.24 14.70 -2.91
C MET A 221 -13.21 15.85 -2.72
N ALA A 222 -14.19 15.96 -3.61
CA ALA A 222 -15.29 16.90 -3.43
C ALA A 222 -16.04 16.64 -2.11
N ARG A 223 -16.36 15.39 -1.79
CA ARG A 223 -16.99 15.02 -0.52
C ARG A 223 -16.13 15.39 0.69
N ALA A 224 -14.84 15.03 0.68
CA ALA A 224 -13.92 15.33 1.78
C ALA A 224 -13.80 16.84 2.06
N ARG A 225 -13.81 17.68 1.01
CA ARG A 225 -13.78 19.15 1.13
C ARG A 225 -15.05 19.75 1.74
N THR A 226 -16.20 19.09 1.62
CA THR A 226 -17.48 19.58 2.19
C THR A 226 -17.66 19.24 3.67
N THR A 227 -16.88 18.28 4.17
CA THR A 227 -16.96 17.77 5.54
C THR A 227 -15.89 18.33 6.49
N ALA A 228 -14.89 19.02 5.95
CA ALA A 228 -13.82 19.69 6.68
C ALA A 228 -14.20 21.14 7.02
#